data_AF-A0A3P6SB01-F1
#
_entry.id   AF-A0A3P6SB01-F1
#
_cell.length_a   1.000
_cell.length_b   1.000
_cell.length_c   1.000
_cell.angle_alpha   90.00
_cell.angle_beta   90.00
_cell.angle_gamma   90.00
#
_symmetry.space_group_name_H-M   'P 1'
#
loop_
_entity.id
_entity.type
_entity.pdbx_description
1 polymer ?
#
loop_
_entity_poly.entity_id
_entity_poly.type
_entity_poly.pdbx_seq_one_letter_code
_entity_poly.pdbx_strand_id
1 'polypeptide(L)'
;MVALTRALDIKSVQRDTLGYIMFPMPEFCGRFNVGIVHYTEMVEVYEQAEKEISEALIGAYRNGAFMQVPNLVSLAEKMRKSAMSVAANELHRYLSALFAIDNLDEALNTLHGSDDTIEWDSLTDNRDLGVIPSFERDKNEILEDLRKTTQMEFVTSIKKSFQVDMTRLRHYLSQAVGSAGGAKGAGAQELGADVTLLRVHLEHCRQTYPSDMSQVIICSAIWLEFIAFFAILFSTTCPKACPLTRFLVFRHFGAFLPCCSQM
;
A
#
# COMPACT_ATOMS: atom_id res chain seq x y z
N MET A 1 -2.93 5.98 18.34
CA MET A 1 -3.50 5.85 16.98
C MET A 1 -4.56 4.77 16.89
N VAL A 2 -4.25 3.47 16.97
CA VAL A 2 -5.25 2.37 16.84
C VAL A 2 -6.49 2.54 17.74
N ALA A 3 -6.31 2.89 19.02
CA ALA A 3 -7.41 3.11 19.95
C ALA A 3 -8.29 4.32 19.57
N LEU A 4 -7.70 5.37 19.01
CA LEU A 4 -8.42 6.57 18.54
C LEU A 4 -9.21 6.25 17.27
N THR A 5 -8.62 5.53 16.31
CA THR A 5 -9.32 5.07 15.10
C THR A 5 -10.52 4.20 15.43
N ARG A 6 -10.39 3.30 16.43
CA ARG A 6 -11.52 2.50 16.91
C ARG A 6 -12.59 3.36 17.60
N ALA A 7 -12.19 4.39 18.34
CA ALA A 7 -13.15 5.32 18.98
C ALA A 7 -13.89 6.21 17.97
N LEU A 8 -13.27 6.52 16.83
CA LEU A 8 -13.91 7.24 15.72
C LEU A 8 -14.90 6.37 14.92
N ASP A 9 -14.91 5.06 15.13
CA ASP A 9 -15.81 4.08 14.48
C ASP A 9 -15.87 4.20 12.95
N ILE A 10 -14.69 4.41 12.31
CA ILE A 10 -14.56 4.57 10.86
C ILE A 10 -14.93 3.26 10.14
N LYS A 11 -16.00 3.30 9.34
CA LYS A 11 -16.60 2.11 8.68
C LYS A 11 -16.84 2.31 7.19
N SER A 12 -16.84 1.19 6.46
CA SER A 12 -17.23 1.11 5.04
C SER A 12 -16.53 2.19 4.18
N VAL A 13 -17.29 2.99 3.42
CA VAL A 13 -16.76 4.06 2.56
C VAL A 13 -15.91 5.10 3.29
N GLN A 14 -16.08 5.26 4.61
CA GLN A 14 -15.23 6.17 5.39
C GLN A 14 -13.79 5.68 5.45
N ARG A 15 -13.54 4.36 5.30
CA ARG A 15 -12.17 3.83 5.24
C ARG A 15 -11.45 4.23 3.96
N ASP A 16 -12.17 4.48 2.87
CA ASP A 16 -11.60 4.97 1.62
C ASP A 16 -11.17 6.44 1.72
N THR A 17 -11.97 7.24 2.42
CA THR A 17 -11.75 8.69 2.58
C THR A 17 -10.82 9.04 3.74
N LEU A 18 -10.90 8.31 4.86
CA LEU A 18 -10.17 8.60 6.11
C LEU A 18 -9.12 7.54 6.47
N GLY A 19 -9.00 6.46 5.69
CA GLY A 19 -8.03 5.38 5.95
C GLY A 19 -6.59 5.87 5.98
N TYR A 20 -6.30 6.97 5.28
CA TYR A 20 -4.97 7.60 5.28
C TYR A 20 -4.48 8.03 6.66
N ILE A 21 -5.37 8.20 7.65
CA ILE A 21 -4.99 8.54 9.03
C ILE A 21 -4.17 7.40 9.67
N MET A 22 -4.44 6.15 9.29
CA MET A 22 -3.71 4.98 9.78
C MET A 22 -2.71 4.44 8.78
N PHE A 23 -2.80 4.79 7.51
CA PHE A 23 -1.89 4.32 6.47
C PHE A 23 -0.63 5.22 6.35
N PRO A 24 0.62 4.71 6.39
CA PRO A 24 1.08 3.35 6.69
C PRO A 24 1.66 3.23 8.12
N MET A 25 1.01 3.83 9.12
CA MET A 25 1.54 3.97 10.48
C MET A 25 1.92 2.67 11.20
N PRO A 26 1.14 1.57 11.14
CA PRO A 26 1.51 0.31 11.78
C PRO A 26 2.87 -0.24 11.33
N GLU A 27 3.21 -0.08 10.05
CA GLU A 27 4.48 -0.51 9.48
C GLU A 27 5.63 0.32 10.06
N PHE A 28 5.54 1.65 10.01
CA PHE A 28 6.57 2.54 10.55
C PHE A 28 6.77 2.40 12.06
N CYS A 29 5.74 1.97 12.78
CA CYS A 29 5.82 1.70 14.21
C CYS A 29 6.35 0.29 14.55
N GLY A 30 6.70 -0.53 13.55
CA GLY A 30 7.13 -1.93 13.74
C GLY A 30 6.04 -2.85 14.29
N ARG A 31 4.76 -2.46 14.19
CA ARG A 31 3.60 -3.22 14.70
C ARG A 31 2.94 -4.02 13.58
N PHE A 32 3.70 -4.94 12.96
CA PHE A 32 3.27 -5.67 11.77
C PHE A 32 2.00 -6.49 11.97
N ASN A 33 1.81 -7.16 13.12
CA ASN A 33 0.58 -7.91 13.41
C ASN A 33 -0.67 -7.01 13.38
N VAL A 34 -0.54 -5.77 13.88
CA VAL A 34 -1.63 -4.79 13.83
C VAL A 34 -1.83 -4.29 12.41
N GLY A 35 -0.74 -4.08 11.67
CA GLY A 35 -0.77 -3.72 10.25
C GLY A 35 -1.50 -4.75 9.41
N ILE A 36 -1.14 -6.03 9.53
CA ILE A 36 -1.77 -7.14 8.79
C ILE A 36 -3.28 -7.13 9.01
N VAL A 37 -3.73 -7.16 10.27
CA VAL A 37 -5.17 -7.14 10.58
C VAL A 37 -5.85 -5.89 10.01
N HIS A 38 -5.23 -4.72 10.17
CA HIS A 38 -5.79 -3.47 9.68
C HIS A 38 -5.94 -3.43 8.16
N TYR A 39 -4.93 -3.87 7.42
CA TYR A 39 -4.98 -3.87 5.96
C TYR A 39 -5.88 -4.98 5.42
N THR A 40 -5.99 -6.13 6.09
CA THR A 40 -7.01 -7.14 5.79
C THR A 40 -8.42 -6.55 5.90
N GLU A 41 -8.75 -5.89 7.01
CA GLU A 41 -10.05 -5.22 7.17
C GLU A 41 -10.29 -4.14 6.09
N MET A 42 -9.24 -3.46 5.63
CA MET A 42 -9.38 -2.48 4.55
C MET A 42 -9.69 -3.15 3.21
N VAL A 43 -8.96 -4.21 2.84
CA VAL A 43 -9.20 -4.97 1.61
C VAL A 43 -10.62 -5.55 1.58
N GLU A 44 -11.05 -6.16 2.69
CA GLU A 44 -12.41 -6.72 2.84
C GLU A 44 -13.50 -5.68 2.61
N VAL A 45 -13.29 -4.42 3.02
CA VAL A 45 -14.27 -3.34 2.78
C VAL A 45 -14.42 -3.02 1.29
N TYR A 46 -13.35 -3.07 0.50
CA TYR A 46 -13.45 -2.84 -0.94
C TYR A 46 -14.13 -4.01 -1.66
N GLU A 47 -13.81 -5.24 -1.30
CA GLU A 47 -14.48 -6.44 -1.85
C GLU A 47 -15.97 -6.46 -1.50
N GLN A 48 -16.32 -6.09 -0.26
CA GLN A 48 -17.70 -6.01 0.18
C GLN A 48 -18.44 -4.88 -0.54
N ALA A 49 -17.81 -3.72 -0.71
CA ALA A 49 -18.41 -2.60 -1.44
C ALA A 49 -18.67 -2.94 -2.91
N GLU A 50 -17.79 -3.66 -3.59
CA GLU A 50 -18.01 -4.12 -4.96
C GLU A 50 -19.27 -4.98 -5.08
N LYS A 51 -19.47 -5.90 -4.14
CA LYS A 51 -20.67 -6.76 -4.07
C LYS A 51 -21.93 -5.94 -3.80
N GLU A 52 -21.90 -5.09 -2.78
CA GLU A 52 -23.05 -4.25 -2.38
C GLU A 52 -23.48 -3.28 -3.49
N ILE A 53 -22.52 -2.64 -4.17
CA ILE A 53 -22.82 -1.73 -5.28
C ILE A 53 -23.40 -2.51 -6.47
N SER A 54 -22.87 -3.70 -6.76
CA SER A 54 -23.40 -4.57 -7.82
C SER A 54 -24.85 -5.01 -7.54
N GLU A 55 -25.15 -5.38 -6.30
CA GLU A 55 -26.52 -5.70 -5.86
C GLU A 55 -27.45 -4.48 -5.94
N ALA A 56 -26.97 -3.30 -5.51
CA ALA A 56 -27.72 -2.05 -5.61
C ALA A 56 -28.03 -1.68 -7.07
N LEU A 57 -27.09 -1.91 -8.00
CA LEU A 57 -27.30 -1.70 -9.43
C LEU A 57 -28.40 -2.62 -9.97
N ILE A 58 -28.36 -3.91 -9.64
CA ILE A 58 -29.41 -4.87 -10.02
C ILE A 58 -30.76 -4.43 -9.44
N GLY A 59 -30.80 -4.00 -8.18
CA GLY A 59 -32.00 -3.48 -7.53
C GLY A 59 -32.55 -2.23 -8.23
N ALA A 60 -31.68 -1.30 -8.64
CA ALA A 60 -32.08 -0.09 -9.36
C ALA A 60 -32.72 -0.42 -10.72
N TYR A 61 -32.16 -1.37 -11.47
CA TYR A 61 -32.75 -1.84 -12.73
C TYR A 61 -34.09 -2.53 -12.51
N ARG A 62 -34.20 -3.41 -11.50
CA ARG A 62 -35.45 -4.13 -11.18
C ARG A 62 -36.59 -3.20 -10.76
N ASN A 63 -36.26 -2.16 -9.99
CA ASN A 63 -37.26 -1.22 -9.43
C ASN A 63 -37.54 -0.02 -10.34
N GLY A 64 -36.93 0.06 -11.53
CA GLY A 64 -37.08 1.19 -12.46
C GLY A 64 -36.44 2.49 -11.97
N ALA A 65 -35.50 2.43 -11.03
CA ALA A 65 -34.81 3.59 -10.45
C ALA A 65 -33.61 4.04 -11.32
N PHE A 66 -33.84 4.24 -12.62
CA PHE A 66 -32.78 4.51 -13.60
C PHE A 66 -31.96 5.77 -13.31
N MET A 67 -32.55 6.75 -12.62
CA MET A 67 -31.87 7.98 -12.22
C MET A 67 -30.71 7.74 -11.25
N GLN A 68 -30.70 6.63 -10.50
CA GLN A 68 -29.63 6.31 -9.55
C GLN A 68 -28.48 5.51 -10.17
N VAL A 69 -28.72 4.88 -11.32
CA VAL A 69 -27.73 4.01 -11.99
C VAL A 69 -26.42 4.75 -12.30
N PRO A 70 -26.42 5.98 -12.86
CA PRO A 70 -25.17 6.70 -13.14
C PRO A 70 -24.35 6.97 -11.87
N ASN A 71 -25.02 7.26 -10.75
CA ASN A 71 -24.35 7.54 -9.47
C ASN A 71 -23.71 6.27 -8.91
N LEU A 72 -24.42 5.13 -8.98
CA LEU A 72 -23.91 3.83 -8.53
C LEU A 72 -22.72 3.37 -9.39
N VAL A 73 -22.79 3.54 -10.72
CA VAL A 73 -21.67 3.25 -11.62
C VAL A 73 -20.47 4.16 -11.33
N SER A 74 -20.70 5.46 -11.09
CA SER A 74 -19.63 6.39 -10.72
C SER A 74 -18.98 6.01 -9.39
N LEU A 75 -19.76 5.56 -8.41
CA LEU A 75 -19.25 5.09 -7.13
C LEU A 75 -18.43 3.80 -7.30
N ALA A 76 -18.93 2.84 -8.08
CA ALA A 76 -18.21 1.60 -8.39
C ALA A 76 -16.83 1.89 -9.01
N GLU A 77 -16.79 2.76 -10.01
CA GLU A 77 -15.53 3.14 -10.66
C GLU A 77 -14.57 3.85 -9.70
N LYS A 78 -15.05 4.76 -8.85
CA LYS A 78 -14.21 5.45 -7.85
C LYS A 78 -13.64 4.52 -6.80
N MET A 79 -14.41 3.53 -6.35
CA MET A 79 -13.93 2.55 -5.36
C MET A 79 -12.95 1.57 -5.99
N ARG A 80 -13.24 1.08 -7.19
CA ARG A 80 -12.36 0.18 -7.95
C ARG A 80 -11.01 0.82 -8.27
N LYS A 81 -11.00 2.11 -8.61
CA LYS A 81 -9.79 2.88 -8.94
C LYS A 81 -9.17 3.58 -7.73
N SER A 82 -9.62 3.30 -6.51
CA SER A 82 -9.06 3.97 -5.33
C SER A 82 -7.57 3.65 -5.14
N ALA A 83 -6.75 4.68 -5.07
CA ALA A 83 -5.33 4.55 -4.72
C ALA A 83 -5.13 3.92 -3.33
N MET A 84 -6.05 4.18 -2.40
CA MET A 84 -6.01 3.62 -1.05
C MET A 84 -6.31 2.11 -1.05
N SER A 85 -7.24 1.66 -1.90
CA SER A 85 -7.54 0.23 -2.09
C SER A 85 -6.30 -0.54 -2.55
N VAL A 86 -5.65 -0.04 -3.60
CA VAL A 86 -4.43 -0.64 -4.14
C VAL A 86 -3.31 -0.64 -3.10
N ALA A 87 -3.10 0.48 -2.41
CA ALA A 87 -2.06 0.59 -1.40
C ALA A 87 -2.29 -0.35 -0.20
N ALA A 88 -3.54 -0.50 0.25
CA ALA A 88 -3.90 -1.43 1.31
C ALA A 88 -3.69 -2.89 0.88
N ASN A 89 -4.07 -3.26 -0.35
CA ASN A 89 -3.87 -4.61 -0.87
C ASN A 89 -2.39 -4.97 -1.00
N GLU A 90 -1.57 -4.08 -1.56
CA GLU A 90 -0.13 -4.29 -1.68
C GLU A 90 0.53 -4.43 -0.31
N LEU A 91 0.16 -3.58 0.65
CA LEU A 91 0.75 -3.63 1.99
C LEU A 91 0.27 -4.84 2.79
N HIS A 92 -0.99 -5.26 2.61
CA HIS A 92 -1.52 -6.50 3.17
C HIS A 92 -0.73 -7.72 2.67
N ARG A 93 -0.55 -7.85 1.35
CA ARG A 93 0.22 -8.95 0.74
C ARG A 93 1.67 -8.95 1.22
N TYR A 94 2.30 -7.79 1.18
CA TYR A 94 3.68 -7.59 1.61
C TYR A 94 3.88 -8.02 3.07
N LEU A 95 3.09 -7.48 4.00
CA LEU A 95 3.24 -7.81 5.41
C LEU A 95 2.84 -9.26 5.73
N SER A 96 1.80 -9.79 5.09
CA SER A 96 1.35 -11.16 5.33
C SER A 96 2.40 -12.17 4.88
N ALA A 97 2.98 -11.99 3.69
CA ALA A 97 4.02 -12.87 3.19
C ALA A 97 5.30 -12.86 4.04
N LEU A 98 5.65 -11.71 4.61
CA LEU A 98 6.87 -11.59 5.43
C LEU A 98 6.70 -12.08 6.87
N PHE A 99 5.49 -11.92 7.44
CA PHE A 99 5.30 -12.05 8.89
C PHE A 99 4.20 -13.03 9.32
N ALA A 100 3.27 -13.40 8.43
CA ALA A 100 2.13 -14.25 8.77
C ALA A 100 2.19 -15.64 8.13
N ILE A 101 2.74 -15.75 6.92
CA ILE A 101 2.79 -17.00 6.16
C ILE A 101 4.10 -17.73 6.45
N ASP A 102 4.01 -18.95 6.98
CA ASP A 102 5.18 -19.78 7.30
C ASP A 102 5.66 -20.62 6.10
N ASN A 103 4.78 -20.91 5.14
CA ASN A 103 5.13 -21.65 3.93
C ASN A 103 5.77 -20.70 2.91
N LEU A 104 7.01 -21.00 2.51
CA LEU A 104 7.77 -20.16 1.58
C LEU A 104 7.10 -20.05 0.21
N ASP A 105 6.60 -21.15 -0.35
CA ASP A 105 5.97 -21.13 -1.68
C ASP A 105 4.70 -20.28 -1.65
N GLU A 106 3.91 -20.39 -0.58
CA GLU A 106 2.71 -19.58 -0.38
C GLU A 106 3.06 -18.10 -0.21
N ALA A 107 4.06 -17.77 0.61
CA ALA A 107 4.54 -16.40 0.80
C ALA A 107 5.04 -15.77 -0.51
N LEU A 108 5.79 -16.53 -1.32
CA LEU A 108 6.28 -16.06 -2.63
C LEU A 108 5.14 -15.82 -3.61
N ASN A 109 4.14 -16.72 -3.64
CA ASN A 109 2.94 -16.53 -4.45
C ASN A 109 2.13 -15.30 -3.98
N THR A 110 2.01 -15.07 -2.68
CA THR A 110 1.36 -13.88 -2.11
C THR A 110 2.12 -12.59 -2.46
N LEU A 111 3.46 -12.59 -2.40
CA LEU A 111 4.29 -11.45 -2.82
C LEU A 111 4.14 -11.17 -4.31
N HIS A 112 4.13 -12.21 -5.15
CA HIS A 112 3.96 -12.05 -6.58
C HIS A 112 2.58 -11.44 -6.93
N GLY A 113 1.52 -11.89 -6.25
CA GLY A 113 0.16 -11.37 -6.43
C GLY A 113 -0.62 -12.01 -7.57
N SER A 114 -1.79 -11.43 -7.87
CA SER A 114 -2.61 -11.83 -9.01
C SER A 114 -2.00 -11.37 -10.33
N ASP A 115 -2.44 -11.98 -11.44
CA ASP A 115 -1.98 -11.64 -12.79
C ASP A 115 -2.70 -10.39 -13.35
N ASP A 116 -3.57 -9.78 -12.53
CA ASP A 116 -4.32 -8.58 -12.90
C ASP A 116 -3.37 -7.38 -12.94
N THR A 117 -3.37 -6.70 -14.09
CA THR A 117 -2.54 -5.51 -14.27
C THR A 117 -3.18 -4.31 -13.60
N ILE A 118 -2.45 -3.68 -12.68
CA ILE A 118 -2.89 -2.44 -12.04
C ILE A 118 -2.71 -1.27 -13.03
N GLU A 119 -3.81 -0.61 -13.37
CA GLU A 119 -3.81 0.62 -14.16
C GLU A 119 -3.38 1.82 -13.30
N TRP A 120 -2.08 1.92 -13.00
CA TRP A 120 -1.52 2.94 -12.09
C TRP A 120 -1.92 4.38 -12.43
N ASP A 121 -2.05 4.70 -13.71
CA ASP A 121 -2.34 6.05 -14.18
C ASP A 121 -3.84 6.38 -14.17
N SER A 122 -4.72 5.38 -13.94
CA SER A 122 -6.17 5.57 -13.82
C SER A 122 -6.66 5.63 -12.37
N LEU A 123 -5.74 5.51 -11.39
CA LEU A 123 -6.07 5.57 -9.97
C LEU A 123 -6.58 6.95 -9.55
N THR A 124 -7.56 6.95 -8.65
CA THR A 124 -8.19 8.14 -8.08
C THR A 124 -7.84 8.26 -6.61
N ASP A 125 -7.53 9.48 -6.17
CA ASP A 125 -7.36 9.79 -4.76
C ASP A 125 -8.67 10.31 -4.18
N ASN A 126 -9.25 9.49 -3.29
CA ASN A 126 -10.54 9.74 -2.66
C ASN A 126 -10.39 10.27 -1.22
N ARG A 127 -9.18 10.61 -0.76
CA ARG A 127 -8.93 11.04 0.63
C ARG A 127 -9.66 12.34 0.96
N ASP A 128 -10.33 12.38 2.11
CA ASP A 128 -10.93 13.59 2.64
C ASP A 128 -9.95 14.34 3.55
N LEU A 129 -9.17 15.24 2.94
CA LEU A 129 -8.24 16.11 3.66
C LEU A 129 -8.94 17.24 4.44
N GLY A 130 -10.25 17.43 4.25
CA GLY A 130 -11.03 18.49 4.90
C GLY A 130 -11.63 18.08 6.25
N VAL A 131 -11.45 16.83 6.68
CA VAL A 131 -12.08 16.27 7.89
C VAL A 131 -11.57 16.93 9.19
N ILE A 132 -10.29 17.31 9.24
CA ILE A 132 -9.70 17.99 10.40
C ILE A 132 -9.88 19.50 10.18
N PRO A 133 -10.67 20.20 11.01
CA PRO A 133 -10.88 21.62 10.83
C PRO A 133 -9.58 22.38 11.07
N SER A 134 -9.14 23.11 10.05
CA SER A 134 -8.05 24.07 10.15
C SER A 134 -8.59 25.45 10.58
N PHE A 135 -7.85 26.10 11.48
CA PHE A 135 -8.09 27.49 11.90
C PHE A 135 -7.23 28.48 11.11
N GLU A 136 -6.46 28.02 10.13
CA GLU A 136 -5.69 28.90 9.26
C GLU A 136 -6.62 29.73 8.35
N ARG A 137 -6.24 30.99 8.11
CA ARG A 137 -7.02 31.92 7.28
C ARG A 137 -7.09 31.47 5.82
N ASP A 138 -6.03 30.83 5.33
CA ASP A 138 -5.88 30.41 3.94
C ASP A 138 -6.11 28.89 3.76
N LYS A 139 -6.86 28.27 4.68
CA LYS A 139 -7.04 26.80 4.73
C LYS A 139 -7.46 26.17 3.41
N ASN A 140 -8.31 26.84 2.62
CA ASN A 140 -8.80 26.28 1.36
C ASN A 140 -7.68 26.27 0.31
N GLU A 141 -6.85 27.30 0.28
CA GLU A 141 -5.69 27.38 -0.62
C GLU A 141 -4.63 26.35 -0.19
N ILE A 142 -4.35 26.24 1.11
CA ILE A 142 -3.44 25.21 1.66
C ILE A 142 -3.95 23.80 1.36
N LEU A 143 -5.25 23.53 1.53
CA LEU A 143 -5.83 22.22 1.23
C LEU A 143 -5.81 21.91 -0.26
N GLU A 144 -6.08 22.88 -1.12
CA GLU A 144 -5.98 22.70 -2.57
C GLU A 144 -4.53 22.51 -3.02
N ASP A 145 -3.58 23.21 -2.40
CA ASP A 145 -2.15 23.00 -2.68
C ASP A 145 -1.66 21.68 -2.12
N LEU A 146 -2.09 21.24 -0.94
CA LEU A 146 -1.82 19.89 -0.44
C LEU A 146 -2.45 18.83 -1.34
N ARG A 147 -3.69 19.04 -1.82
CA ARG A 147 -4.30 18.15 -2.83
C ARG A 147 -3.47 18.14 -4.10
N LYS A 148 -3.03 19.29 -4.61
CA LYS A 148 -2.14 19.34 -5.78
C LYS A 148 -0.81 18.66 -5.50
N THR A 149 -0.05 19.02 -4.47
CA THR A 149 1.22 18.37 -4.13
C THR A 149 1.07 16.87 -3.88
N THR A 150 -0.06 16.43 -3.32
CA THR A 150 -0.33 15.01 -3.09
C THR A 150 -1.01 14.29 -4.26
N GLN A 151 -1.61 14.96 -5.24
CA GLN A 151 -2.35 14.37 -6.38
C GLN A 151 -1.79 14.73 -7.77
N MET A 152 -0.97 15.77 -7.92
CA MET A 152 -0.65 16.36 -9.22
C MET A 152 0.61 17.22 -9.25
N GLU A 153 1.51 16.88 -10.18
CA GLU A 153 2.10 17.91 -11.03
C GLU A 153 1.67 17.70 -12.49
N PHE A 154 1.69 18.79 -13.24
CA PHE A 154 0.89 19.08 -14.43
C PHE A 154 1.09 18.12 -15.63
N VAL A 155 -0.03 17.81 -16.29
CA VAL A 155 -0.21 17.63 -17.75
C VAL A 155 1.03 17.19 -18.56
N THR A 156 1.01 15.92 -18.98
CA THR A 156 1.73 15.31 -20.14
C THR A 156 2.90 14.34 -19.87
N SER A 157 3.34 14.03 -18.64
CA SER A 157 4.10 12.78 -18.40
C SER A 157 4.26 12.31 -16.94
N ILE A 158 3.96 13.10 -15.90
CA ILE A 158 4.27 12.75 -14.51
C ILE A 158 3.16 13.22 -13.55
N LYS A 159 2.03 12.48 -13.51
CA LYS A 159 0.90 12.75 -12.60
C LYS A 159 0.88 11.78 -11.41
N LYS A 160 1.94 11.69 -10.61
CA LYS A 160 1.99 10.66 -9.55
C LYS A 160 2.14 11.25 -8.16
N SER A 161 1.16 10.90 -7.32
CA SER A 161 1.20 11.03 -5.88
C SER A 161 2.38 10.23 -5.33
N PHE A 162 3.16 10.81 -4.41
CA PHE A 162 4.18 10.10 -3.64
C PHE A 162 3.69 8.75 -3.10
N GLN A 163 2.43 8.68 -2.65
CA GLN A 163 1.82 7.44 -2.16
C GLN A 163 1.70 6.39 -3.26
N VAL A 164 1.25 6.77 -4.46
CA VAL A 164 1.09 5.85 -5.60
C VAL A 164 2.46 5.39 -6.09
N ASP A 165 3.44 6.27 -6.16
CA ASP A 165 4.80 5.90 -6.58
C ASP A 165 5.47 4.92 -5.64
N MET A 166 5.35 5.14 -4.33
CA MET A 166 5.89 4.23 -3.32
C MET A 166 5.16 2.89 -3.32
N THR A 167 3.83 2.89 -3.47
CA THR A 167 3.04 1.67 -3.61
C THR A 167 3.46 0.88 -4.85
N ARG A 168 3.62 1.56 -5.99
CA ARG A 168 4.05 0.96 -7.25
C ARG A 168 5.46 0.40 -7.18
N LEU A 169 6.37 1.10 -6.52
CA LEU A 169 7.74 0.62 -6.29
C LEU A 169 7.72 -0.67 -5.47
N ARG A 170 6.95 -0.70 -4.38
CA ARG A 170 6.79 -1.88 -3.53
C ARG A 170 6.13 -3.05 -4.27
N HIS A 171 5.14 -2.77 -5.11
CA HIS A 171 4.50 -3.77 -5.97
C HIS A 171 5.52 -4.45 -6.90
N TYR A 172 6.27 -3.66 -7.67
CA TYR A 172 7.29 -4.22 -8.58
C TYR A 172 8.42 -4.93 -7.84
N LEU A 173 8.79 -4.46 -6.64
CA LEU A 173 9.74 -5.18 -5.79
C LEU A 173 9.18 -6.54 -5.36
N SER A 174 7.92 -6.58 -4.92
CA SER A 174 7.26 -7.80 -4.46
C SER A 174 7.10 -8.81 -5.60
N GLN A 175 6.76 -8.35 -6.81
CA GLN A 175 6.73 -9.17 -8.02
C GLN A 175 8.11 -9.73 -8.37
N ALA A 176 9.14 -8.89 -8.45
CA ALA A 176 10.49 -9.34 -8.74
C ALA A 176 11.00 -10.37 -7.71
N VAL A 177 10.66 -10.20 -6.42
CA VAL A 177 11.00 -11.17 -5.36
C VAL A 177 10.22 -12.48 -5.54
N GLY A 178 8.91 -12.39 -5.80
CA GLY A 178 8.08 -13.57 -6.08
C GLY A 178 8.62 -14.37 -7.27
N SER A 179 8.93 -13.69 -8.37
CA SER A 179 9.49 -14.30 -9.58
C SER A 179 10.88 -14.88 -9.36
N ALA A 180 11.73 -14.22 -8.57
CA ALA A 180 13.05 -14.76 -8.22
C ALA A 180 12.95 -16.02 -7.36
N GLY A 181 11.92 -16.12 -6.53
CA GLY A 181 11.60 -17.31 -5.75
C GLY A 181 10.87 -18.41 -6.52
N GLY A 182 10.52 -18.19 -7.80
CA GLY A 182 9.80 -19.17 -8.61
C GLY A 182 8.29 -19.23 -8.33
N ALA A 183 7.69 -18.16 -7.78
CA ALA A 183 6.24 -18.05 -7.61
C ALA A 183 5.51 -18.37 -8.92
N LYS A 184 4.41 -19.12 -8.85
CA LYS A 184 3.63 -19.59 -10.01
C LYS A 184 4.43 -20.33 -11.10
N GLY A 185 5.63 -20.82 -10.80
CA GLY A 185 6.52 -21.43 -11.80
C GLY A 185 7.28 -20.41 -12.65
N ALA A 186 7.44 -19.18 -12.14
CA ALA A 186 8.10 -18.10 -12.83
C ALA A 186 9.53 -18.46 -13.27
N GLY A 187 9.81 -18.18 -14.54
CA GLY A 187 11.11 -18.41 -15.17
C GLY A 187 11.98 -17.16 -15.24
N ALA A 188 13.19 -17.30 -15.78
CA ALA A 188 14.12 -16.19 -15.97
C ALA A 188 13.57 -15.05 -16.84
N GLN A 189 12.60 -15.34 -17.73
CA GLN A 189 11.95 -14.34 -18.57
C GLN A 189 11.02 -13.41 -17.77
N GLU A 190 10.20 -13.98 -16.89
CA GLU A 190 9.26 -13.24 -16.03
C GLU A 190 10.03 -12.39 -15.02
N LEU A 191 11.03 -12.98 -14.35
CA LEU A 191 11.94 -12.22 -13.50
C LEU A 191 12.61 -11.05 -14.25
N GLY A 192 13.04 -11.27 -15.48
CA GLY A 192 13.63 -10.23 -16.32
C GLY A 192 12.67 -9.07 -16.62
N ALA A 193 11.39 -9.37 -16.86
CA ALA A 193 10.34 -8.37 -17.05
C ALA A 193 10.08 -7.57 -15.77
N ASP A 194 9.91 -8.24 -14.63
CA ASP A 194 9.63 -7.59 -13.35
C ASP A 194 10.77 -6.70 -12.88
N VAL A 195 12.02 -7.17 -13.02
CA VAL A 195 13.21 -6.37 -12.69
C VAL A 195 13.33 -5.17 -13.61
N THR A 196 12.93 -5.30 -14.88
CA THR A 196 12.92 -4.17 -15.82
C THR A 196 11.89 -3.12 -15.38
N LEU A 197 10.67 -3.52 -15.01
CA LEU A 197 9.63 -2.62 -14.50
C LEU A 197 10.07 -1.93 -13.20
N LEU A 198 10.63 -2.69 -12.27
CA LEU A 198 11.21 -2.16 -11.02
C LEU A 198 12.29 -1.12 -11.32
N ARG A 199 13.22 -1.42 -12.23
CA ARG A 199 14.33 -0.52 -12.58
C ARG A 199 13.85 0.78 -13.20
N VAL A 200 12.93 0.69 -14.16
CA VAL A 200 12.35 1.87 -14.84
C VAL A 200 11.65 2.77 -13.82
N HIS A 201 10.84 2.19 -12.93
CA HIS A 201 10.10 2.96 -11.93
C HIS A 201 11.00 3.50 -10.80
N LEU A 202 12.04 2.76 -10.42
CA LEU A 202 13.04 3.25 -9.46
C LEU A 202 13.78 4.48 -10.00
N GLU A 203 14.17 4.45 -11.27
CA GLU A 203 14.83 5.61 -11.91
C GLU A 203 13.89 6.81 -11.99
N HIS A 204 12.61 6.59 -12.31
CA HIS A 204 11.59 7.62 -12.22
C HIS A 204 11.51 8.24 -10.82
N CYS A 205 11.43 7.42 -9.77
CA CYS A 205 11.38 7.92 -8.38
C CYS A 205 12.63 8.74 -8.02
N ARG A 206 13.82 8.33 -8.48
CA ARG A 206 15.07 9.06 -8.23
C ARG A 206 15.11 10.43 -8.91
N GLN A 207 14.51 10.55 -10.09
CA GLN A 207 14.43 11.80 -10.83
C GLN A 207 13.35 12.73 -10.27
N THR A 208 12.18 12.18 -9.90
CA THR A 208 11.05 12.93 -9.36
C THR A 208 11.30 13.44 -7.94
N TYR A 209 12.02 12.68 -7.10
CA TYR A 209 12.23 13.01 -5.68
C TYR A 209 13.73 13.23 -5.35
N PRO A 210 14.34 14.34 -5.78
CA PRO A 210 15.75 14.65 -5.50
C PRO A 210 16.05 14.95 -4.01
N SER A 211 17.33 14.87 -3.66
CA SER A 211 17.91 14.61 -2.34
C SER A 211 17.57 15.54 -1.16
N ASP A 212 16.78 16.60 -1.33
CA ASP A 212 16.67 17.69 -0.34
C ASP A 212 15.41 17.65 0.55
N MET A 213 14.53 16.64 0.39
CA MET A 213 13.38 16.51 1.30
C MET A 213 12.97 15.07 1.68
N SER A 214 13.60 14.04 1.11
CA SER A 214 12.97 12.70 1.08
C SER A 214 13.90 11.52 1.38
N GLN A 215 15.23 11.71 1.50
CA GLN A 215 16.15 10.56 1.61
C GLN A 215 16.09 9.82 2.96
N VAL A 216 15.70 10.46 4.06
CA VAL A 216 15.71 9.81 5.39
C VAL A 216 14.61 8.74 5.51
N ILE A 217 13.47 8.91 4.84
CA ILE A 217 12.35 7.95 4.87
C ILE A 217 12.49 6.92 3.73
N ILE A 218 12.90 7.36 2.54
CA ILE A 218 13.03 6.50 1.36
C ILE A 218 14.20 5.51 1.51
N CYS A 219 15.37 5.95 1.99
CA CYS A 219 16.49 5.05 2.18
C CYS A 219 16.29 4.11 3.36
N SER A 220 15.63 4.53 4.45
CA SER A 220 15.43 3.66 5.63
C SER A 220 14.40 2.57 5.39
N ALA A 221 13.29 2.87 4.69
CA ALA A 221 12.29 1.86 4.31
C ALA A 221 12.91 0.82 3.37
N ILE A 222 13.49 1.24 2.24
CA ILE A 222 14.09 0.31 1.27
C ILE A 222 15.29 -0.47 1.85
N TRP A 223 16.07 0.12 2.77
CA TRP A 223 17.13 -0.62 3.49
C TRP A 223 16.57 -1.71 4.42
N LEU A 224 15.50 -1.42 5.15
CA LEU A 224 14.82 -2.40 6.00
C LEU A 224 14.23 -3.55 5.15
N GLU A 225 13.73 -3.24 3.95
CA GLU A 225 13.25 -4.22 2.97
C GLU A 225 14.39 -5.10 2.40
N PHE A 226 15.56 -4.51 2.14
CA PHE A 226 16.78 -5.25 1.75
C PHE A 226 17.33 -6.14 2.87
N ILE A 227 17.19 -5.72 4.13
CA ILE A 227 17.58 -6.50 5.31
C ILE A 227 16.60 -7.66 5.56
N ALA A 228 15.29 -7.44 5.38
CA ALA A 228 14.28 -8.49 5.45
C ALA A 228 14.54 -9.58 4.39
N PHE A 229 14.93 -9.16 3.16
CA PHE A 229 15.39 -10.05 2.10
C PHE A 229 16.61 -10.89 2.51
N PHE A 230 17.64 -10.29 3.13
CA PHE A 230 18.79 -11.03 3.66
C PHE A 230 18.43 -11.99 4.79
N ALA A 231 17.49 -11.61 5.66
CA ALA A 231 17.04 -12.46 6.76
C ALA A 231 16.28 -13.71 6.28
N ILE A 232 15.47 -13.57 5.21
CA ILE A 232 14.74 -14.69 4.60
C ILE A 232 15.70 -15.64 3.88
N LEU A 233 16.68 -15.12 3.12
CA LEU A 233 17.70 -15.93 2.44
C LEU A 233 18.67 -16.63 3.40
N PHE A 234 19.02 -16.01 4.53
CA PHE A 234 19.88 -16.66 5.55
C PHE A 234 19.14 -17.70 6.39
N SER A 235 17.81 -17.56 6.55
CA SER A 235 16.99 -18.57 7.21
C SER A 235 16.89 -19.87 6.42
N THR A 236 16.96 -19.83 5.08
CA THR A 236 16.82 -21.00 4.20
C THR A 236 18.14 -21.73 3.94
N THR A 237 19.29 -21.11 4.21
CA THR A 237 20.62 -21.71 4.04
C THR A 237 21.19 -22.35 5.31
N CYS A 238 20.49 -22.26 6.45
CA CYS A 238 20.96 -22.83 7.72
C CYS A 238 19.88 -23.69 8.43
N PRO A 239 19.85 -25.02 8.22
CA PRO A 239 18.81 -25.91 8.77
C PRO A 239 18.89 -26.13 10.30
N LYS A 240 19.66 -25.31 11.03
CA LYS A 240 19.83 -25.39 12.50
C LYS A 240 19.65 -24.05 13.22
N ALA A 241 19.14 -23.01 12.58
CA ALA A 241 18.89 -21.74 13.26
C ALA A 241 17.63 -21.83 14.15
N CYS A 242 17.88 -21.87 15.45
CA CYS A 242 16.90 -21.86 16.54
C CYS A 242 15.87 -20.70 16.37
N PRO A 243 14.61 -20.83 16.85
CA PRO A 243 13.62 -19.74 16.82
C PRO A 243 14.09 -18.42 17.48
N LEU A 244 15.17 -18.45 18.29
CA LEU A 244 15.85 -17.26 18.80
C LEU A 244 16.47 -16.39 17.69
N THR A 245 16.87 -16.95 16.55
CA THR A 245 17.58 -16.21 15.48
C THR A 245 16.63 -15.35 14.64
N ARG A 246 15.37 -15.80 14.43
CA ARG A 246 14.29 -14.96 13.86
C ARG A 246 14.02 -13.73 14.73
N PHE A 247 14.16 -13.86 16.05
CA PHE A 247 13.93 -12.79 17.02
C PHE A 247 15.15 -11.87 17.23
N LEU A 248 16.38 -12.39 17.16
CA LEU A 248 17.62 -11.65 17.42
C LEU A 248 17.99 -10.68 16.29
N VAL A 249 17.69 -11.02 15.03
CA VAL A 249 17.87 -10.09 13.92
C VAL A 249 16.94 -8.88 14.12
N PHE A 250 15.65 -9.10 14.42
CA PHE A 250 14.71 -8.01 14.70
C PHE A 250 15.05 -7.19 15.96
N ARG A 251 15.57 -7.81 17.03
CA ARG A 251 15.87 -7.10 18.28
C ARG A 251 17.12 -6.20 18.19
N HIS A 252 18.08 -6.53 17.34
CA HIS A 252 19.23 -5.65 17.07
C HIS A 252 18.87 -4.47 16.15
N PHE A 253 17.87 -4.61 15.26
CA PHE A 253 17.42 -3.51 14.40
C PHE A 253 16.43 -2.55 15.08
N GLY A 254 15.73 -2.98 16.14
CA GLY A 254 15.00 -2.06 17.03
C GLY A 254 15.88 -1.03 17.74
N ALA A 255 17.21 -1.21 17.73
CA ALA A 255 18.17 -0.26 18.29
C ALA A 255 18.62 0.83 17.29
N PHE A 256 18.26 0.73 16.00
CA PHE A 256 18.58 1.73 14.97
C PHE A 256 17.48 2.80 14.79
N LEU A 257 16.46 2.80 15.64
CA LEU A 257 15.53 3.93 15.82
C LEU A 257 15.85 4.74 17.11
N PRO A 258 17.01 5.44 17.24
CA PRO A 258 17.14 6.47 18.25
C PRO A 258 16.72 7.81 17.63
N CYS A 259 15.41 8.07 17.50
CA CYS A 259 14.94 9.46 17.33
C CYS A 259 13.44 9.72 17.54
N CYS A 260 12.60 8.71 17.84
CA CYS A 260 11.15 8.94 18.04
C CYS A 260 10.65 8.72 19.49
N SER A 261 11.55 8.65 20.49
CA SER A 261 11.15 8.51 21.89
C SER A 261 11.25 9.79 22.73
N GLN A 262 11.53 10.94 22.12
CA GLN A 262 11.44 12.24 22.80
C GLN A 262 10.88 13.31 21.85
N MET A 263 9.54 13.37 21.74
CA MET A 263 8.72 14.58 21.58
C MET A 263 7.24 14.24 21.72
#